data_AF-A0A560E5I0-F1
#
_entry.id   AF-A0A560E5I0-F1
#
_cell.length_a   1.000
_cell.length_b   1.000
_cell.length_c   1.000
_cell.angle_alpha   90.00
_cell.angle_beta   90.00
_cell.angle_gamma   90.00
#
_symmetry.space_group_name_H-M   'P 1'
#
loop_
_entity.id
_entity.type
_entity.pdbx_description
1 polymer ?
#
loop_
_entity_poly.entity_id
_entity_poly.type
_entity_poly.pdbx_seq_one_letter_code
_entity_poly.pdbx_strand_id
1 'polypeptide(L)' 'MDRFFLATMISAVLLLIVAADLLVNGVGLQPPATQLANIVPVPARLVR' A
#
# COMPACT_ATOMS: atom_id res chain seq x y z
N MET A 1 11.72 2.32 -34.23
CA MET A 1 11.21 1.30 -33.28
C MET A 1 11.48 1.68 -31.82
N ASP A 2 12.01 2.89 -31.60
CA ASP A 2 12.68 3.28 -30.37
C ASP A 2 11.70 3.70 -29.29
N ARG A 3 10.53 4.22 -29.68
CA ARG A 3 9.45 4.62 -28.76
C ARG A 3 8.81 3.42 -28.06
N PHE A 4 8.63 2.31 -28.78
CA PHE A 4 8.11 1.08 -28.19
C PHE A 4 9.13 0.44 -27.26
N PHE A 5 10.40 0.40 -27.66
CA PHE A 5 11.48 -0.08 -26.80
C PHE A 5 11.59 0.76 -25.52
N LEU A 6 11.55 2.09 -25.65
CA LEU A 6 11.58 3.01 -24.53
C LEU A 6 10.37 2.83 -23.60
N ALA A 7 9.17 2.70 -24.18
CA ALA A 7 7.96 2.45 -23.39
C ALA A 7 8.03 1.12 -22.64
N THR A 8 8.50 0.05 -23.28
CA THR A 8 8.70 -1.26 -22.65
C THR A 8 9.75 -1.20 -21.54
N MET A 9 10.87 -0.51 -21.78
CA MET A 9 11.92 -0.32 -20.78
C MET A 9 11.39 0.41 -19.54
N ILE A 10 10.68 1.53 -19.74
CA ILE A 10 10.08 2.30 -18.65
C ILE A 10 9.04 1.44 -17.91
N SER A 11 8.18 0.73 -18.64
CA SER A 11 7.15 -0.12 -18.03
C SER A 11 7.75 -1.25 -17.18
N ALA A 12 8.83 -1.88 -17.65
CA ALA A 12 9.53 -2.91 -16.90
C ALA A 12 10.15 -2.37 -15.61
N VAL A 13 10.77 -1.18 -15.68
CA VAL A 13 11.35 -0.51 -14.51
C VAL A 13 10.27 -0.16 -13.49
N LEU A 14 9.11 0.37 -13.94
CA LEU A 14 7.99 0.68 -13.05
C LEU A 14 7.45 -0.56 -12.34
N LEU A 15 7.27 -1.67 -13.06
CA LEU A 15 6.83 -2.93 -12.47
C LEU A 15 7.84 -3.47 -11.46
N LEU A 16 9.14 -3.36 -11.75
CA LEU A 16 10.19 -3.77 -10.83
C LEU A 16 10.18 -2.96 -9.53
N ILE A 17 9.94 -1.65 -9.60
CA ILE A 17 9.83 -0.79 -8.42
C ILE A 17 8.66 -1.25 -7.54
N VAL A 18 7.48 -1.47 -8.14
CA VAL A 18 6.31 -1.95 -7.40
C VAL A 18 6.57 -3.31 -6.77
N ALA A 19 7.18 -4.24 -7.51
CA ALA A 19 7.54 -5.55 -6.98
C ALA A 19 8.55 -5.48 -5.83
N ALA A 20 9.54 -4.59 -5.93
CA ALA A 20 10.52 -4.35 -4.88
C ALA A 20 9.87 -3.74 -3.64
N ASP A 21 8.95 -2.79 -3.81
CA ASP A 21 8.19 -2.20 -2.71
C ASP A 21 7.33 -3.26 -1.99
N LEU A 22 6.64 -4.13 -2.73
CA LEU A 22 5.89 -5.26 -2.17
C LEU A 22 6.80 -6.27 -1.46
N LEU A 23 8.02 -6.50 -1.97
CA LEU A 23 8.98 -7.39 -1.33
C LEU A 23 9.50 -6.81 -0.01
N VAL A 24 9.73 -5.50 0.05
CA VAL A 24 10.30 -4.81 1.22
C VAL A 24 9.24 -4.53 2.28
N ASN A 25 8.09 -4.00 1.87
CA ASN A 25 7.02 -3.55 2.77
C ASN A 25 5.93 -4.61 2.97
N GLY A 26 6.04 -5.75 2.29
CA GLY A 26 5.01 -6.78 2.25
C GLY A 26 3.85 -6.40 1.33
N VAL A 27 3.09 -7.40 0.89
CA VAL A 27 1.77 -7.15 0.31
C VAL A 27 0.96 -6.53 1.43
N GLY A 28 0.55 -5.27 1.27
CA GLY A 28 -0.32 -4.56 2.21
C GLY A 28 -1.65 -5.30 2.35
N LEU A 29 -1.65 -6.37 3.14
CA LEU A 29 -2.84 -7.01 3.65
C LEU A 29 -3.41 -6.00 4.64
N GLN A 30 -4.20 -5.07 4.10
CA GLN A 30 -5.08 -4.23 4.90
C GLN A 30 -5.73 -5.16 5.93
N PRO A 31 -5.49 -4.96 7.24
CA PRO A 31 -6.10 -5.82 8.23
C PRO A 31 -7.61 -5.82 7.98
N PRO A 32 -8.26 -7.00 8.06
CA PRO A 32 -9.68 -7.10 7.75
C PRO A 32 -10.43 -6.05 8.57
N ALA A 33 -11.32 -5.30 7.90
CA ALA A 33 -12.07 -4.18 8.49
C ALA A 33 -12.88 -4.57 9.75
N THR A 34 -12.99 -5.86 10.05
CA THR A 34 -13.49 -6.40 11.31
C THR A 34 -12.69 -5.94 12.53
N GLN A 35 -11.41 -5.61 12.38
CA GLN A 35 -10.56 -5.12 13.48
C GLN A 35 -10.70 -3.61 13.72
N LEU A 36 -11.22 -2.86 12.74
CA LEU A 36 -11.51 -1.42 12.87
C LEU A 36 -12.85 -1.15 13.56
N ALA A 37 -13.80 -2.10 13.49
CA ALA A 37 -15.09 -2.00 14.21
C ALA A 37 -14.93 -2.08 15.74
N ASN A 38 -13.78 -2.57 16.24
CA ASN A 38 -13.48 -2.66 17.66
C ASN A 38 -12.77 -1.41 18.21
N ILE A 39 -12.48 -0.42 17.35
CA ILE A 39 -12.04 0.91 17.78
C ILE A 39 -13.31 1.73 18.04
N VAL A 40 -14.05 1.34 19.07
CA VAL A 40 -14.98 2.27 19.71
C VAL A 40 -14.13 3.42 20.24
N PRO A 41 -14.34 4.67 19.79
CA PRO A 41 -13.68 5.79 20.45
C PRO A 41 -14.24 5.81 21.87
N VAL A 42 -13.41 5.41 22.85
CA VAL A 42 -13.70 5.70 24.26
C VAL A 42 -13.86 7.23 24.32
N PRO A 43 -15.06 7.76 24.62
CA PRO A 43 -15.18 9.19 24.82
C PRO A 43 -14.31 9.46 26.05
N ALA A 44 -13.23 10.22 25.85
CA ALA A 44 -12.41 10.73 26.93
C ALA A 44 -13.37 11.35 27.95
N ARG A 45 -13.54 10.66 29.08
CA ARG A 45 -14.41 11.08 30.17
C ARG A 45 -13.81 12.36 30.74
N LEU A 46 -14.26 13.48 30.20
CA LEU A 46 -13.90 14.81 30.66
C LEU A 46 -14.81 15.14 31.83
N VAL A 47 -14.36 14.88 33.08
CA VAL A 47 -14.75 15.69 34.25
C VAL A 47 -13.62 15.64 35.30
N ARG A 48 -13.28 16.84 35.75
CA ARG A 48 -12.28 17.32 36.71
C ARG A 48 -12.37 16.72 38.11
#